data_AF-A0A1G7KMC8-F1
#
_entry.id   AF-A0A1G7KMC8-F1
#
_cell.length_a   1.000
_cell.length_b   1.000
_cell.length_c   1.000
_cell.angle_alpha   90.00
_cell.angle_beta   90.00
_cell.angle_gamma   90.00
#
_symmetry.space_group_name_H-M   'P 1'
#
loop_
_entity.id
_entity.type
_entity.pdbx_description
1 polymer ?
#
loop_
_entity_poly.entity_id
_entity_poly.type
_entity_poly.pdbx_seq_one_letter_code
_entity_poly.pdbx_strand_id
1 'polypeptide(L)'
;MKEERNSKDVQSPDLFEHSIISKESSIVEKSPMPDSCKIGNLIYEKKYKEAIELGLKFLLKEPNDTGVLINLMDAYFKGKEAITPDFLAKSSYYAKQAILYGHNTGYAEERLAKNLDKEKRYHQSLQLYNLILETKGFHFSSQGCGNCINWNHRKEAILKKMDKAIDSEDDILFTSDEIVQIIQSIKDNDNKEKIQKERNDRITAEIEKALEDTDIERWEKLFTELHNNID
;
A
#
# COMPACT_ATOMS: atom_id res chain seq x y z
N MET A 1 52.79 18.52 56.23
CA MET A 1 51.74 19.03 57.12
C MET A 1 50.45 18.42 56.64
N LYS A 2 49.99 17.34 57.31
CA LYS A 2 48.98 17.37 58.39
C LYS A 2 47.61 17.82 57.83
N GLU A 3 46.52 17.08 57.93
CA GLU A 3 46.16 16.00 58.86
C GLU A 3 45.00 15.17 58.28
N GLU A 4 45.07 13.85 58.52
CA GLU A 4 43.95 12.91 58.46
C GLU A 4 42.92 13.20 59.56
N ARG A 5 41.68 12.73 59.33
CA ARG A 5 40.84 11.95 60.28
C ARG A 5 39.64 11.40 59.47
N ASN A 6 39.56 10.09 59.17
CA ASN A 6 39.10 8.96 60.01
C ASN A 6 37.79 9.26 60.75
N SER A 7 36.79 8.39 60.87
CA SER A 7 36.36 7.09 60.34
C SER A 7 35.13 6.70 61.19
N LYS A 8 34.51 5.54 60.87
CA LYS A 8 33.55 4.76 61.68
C LYS A 8 32.07 5.03 61.39
N ASP A 9 31.19 4.04 61.29
CA ASP A 9 31.29 2.58 61.26
C ASP A 9 29.86 2.03 61.04
N VAL A 10 29.74 0.88 60.36
CA VAL A 10 28.75 -0.20 60.61
C VAL A 10 27.28 0.12 60.26
N GLN A 11 26.60 -0.61 59.36
CA GLN A 11 26.23 -2.03 59.47
C GLN A 11 25.69 -2.56 58.11
N SER A 12 26.20 -3.69 57.64
CA SER A 12 25.53 -4.59 56.68
C SER A 12 24.54 -5.50 57.44
N PRO A 13 23.47 -6.04 56.82
CA PRO A 13 23.58 -7.28 56.02
C PRO A 13 22.65 -7.27 54.78
N ASP A 14 23.12 -7.58 53.58
CA ASP A 14 23.18 -8.94 53.01
C ASP A 14 21.97 -9.81 53.38
N LEU A 15 21.03 -10.04 52.46
CA LEU A 15 20.05 -11.14 52.50
C LEU A 15 19.40 -11.30 51.10
N PHE A 16 19.78 -12.40 50.45
CA PHE A 16 19.10 -13.14 49.39
C PHE A 16 19.18 -12.68 47.92
N GLU A 17 20.16 -13.28 47.24
CA GLU A 17 19.98 -13.90 45.92
C GLU A 17 18.59 -14.52 45.76
N HIS A 18 17.92 -14.25 44.64
CA HIS A 18 17.37 -15.31 43.79
C HIS A 18 17.29 -14.82 42.35
N SER A 19 18.17 -15.42 41.53
CA SER A 19 17.96 -15.79 40.14
C SER A 19 16.49 -15.71 39.69
N ILE A 20 16.19 -14.77 38.80
CA ILE A 20 15.21 -14.97 37.74
C ILE A 20 15.87 -14.51 36.44
N ILE A 21 16.67 -15.41 35.87
CA ILE A 21 16.82 -15.47 34.41
C ILE A 21 15.45 -15.94 33.91
N SER A 22 14.49 -15.02 33.77
CA SER A 22 13.30 -15.28 32.97
C SER A 22 13.67 -14.94 31.55
N LYS A 23 13.96 -16.01 30.79
CA LYS A 23 13.99 -16.09 29.33
C LYS A 23 13.35 -14.86 28.69
N GLU A 24 14.16 -14.08 27.98
CA GLU A 24 13.66 -13.27 26.87
C GLU A 24 12.84 -14.21 25.98
N SER A 25 11.51 -14.12 26.08
CA SER A 25 10.62 -14.73 25.10
C SER A 25 10.80 -13.92 23.82
N SER A 26 11.81 -14.29 23.04
CA SER A 26 11.95 -13.86 21.65
C SER A 26 10.79 -14.48 20.86
N ILE A 27 9.65 -13.83 20.89
CA ILE A 27 8.59 -14.06 19.90
C ILE A 27 8.35 -12.72 19.22
N VAL A 28 9.38 -12.26 18.50
CA VAL A 28 9.12 -11.44 17.32
C VAL A 28 8.88 -12.46 16.22
N GLU A 29 7.65 -12.99 16.15
CA GLU A 29 7.20 -13.69 14.97
C GLU A 29 7.19 -12.64 13.85
N LYS A 30 8.27 -12.63 13.06
CA LYS A 30 8.38 -11.70 11.93
C LYS A 30 7.31 -12.14 10.94
N SER A 31 6.20 -11.40 10.89
CA SER A 31 5.27 -11.48 9.76
C SER A 31 6.11 -11.45 8.46
N PRO A 32 5.89 -12.41 7.54
CA PRO A 32 6.64 -12.45 6.30
C PRO A 32 6.32 -11.19 5.51
N MET A 33 7.29 -10.28 5.46
CA MET A 33 7.16 -9.02 4.73
C MET A 33 6.60 -9.28 3.32
N PRO A 34 5.52 -8.58 2.91
CA PRO A 34 4.89 -8.79 1.62
C PRO A 34 5.92 -8.79 0.48
N ASP A 35 5.75 -9.68 -0.48
CA ASP A 35 6.67 -9.81 -1.61
C ASP A 35 6.82 -8.48 -2.37
N SER A 36 5.77 -7.67 -2.43
CA SER A 36 5.77 -6.30 -2.97
C SER A 36 6.74 -5.35 -2.25
N CYS A 37 6.96 -5.48 -0.94
CA CYS A 37 7.93 -4.66 -0.20
C CYS A 37 9.37 -4.94 -0.62
N LYS A 38 9.69 -6.18 -1.03
CA LYS A 38 11.03 -6.54 -1.54
C LYS A 38 11.32 -5.80 -2.85
N ILE A 39 10.32 -5.68 -3.72
CA ILE A 39 10.45 -4.92 -4.97
C ILE A 39 10.59 -3.42 -4.66
N GLY A 40 9.78 -2.91 -3.73
CA GLY A 40 9.86 -1.50 -3.29
C GLY A 40 11.27 -1.11 -2.82
N ASN A 41 11.93 -1.97 -2.05
CA ASN A 41 13.30 -1.75 -1.60
C ASN A 41 14.30 -1.70 -2.76
N LEU A 42 14.19 -2.60 -3.74
CA LEU A 42 15.04 -2.57 -4.93
C LEU A 42 14.85 -1.29 -5.75
N ILE A 43 13.62 -0.79 -5.87
CA ILE A 43 13.32 0.49 -6.53
C ILE A 43 13.94 1.65 -5.76
N TYR A 44 13.85 1.65 -4.43
CA TYR A 44 14.49 2.65 -3.56
C TYR A 44 16.01 2.68 -3.74
N GLU A 45 16.64 1.50 -3.83
CA GLU A 45 18.07 1.33 -4.13
C GLU A 45 18.44 1.59 -5.60
N LYS A 46 17.47 2.00 -6.44
CA LYS A 46 17.64 2.25 -7.89
C LYS A 46 18.06 1.01 -8.70
N LYS A 47 17.87 -0.20 -8.16
CA LYS A 47 18.10 -1.49 -8.82
C LYS A 47 16.90 -1.89 -9.67
N TYR A 48 16.54 -1.05 -10.64
CA TYR A 48 15.29 -1.17 -11.36
C TYR A 48 15.16 -2.45 -12.19
N LYS A 49 16.26 -2.94 -12.80
CA LYS A 49 16.26 -4.20 -13.57
C LYS A 49 15.93 -5.39 -12.67
N GLU A 50 16.60 -5.48 -11.52
CA GLU A 50 16.35 -6.52 -10.53
C GLU A 50 14.92 -6.46 -9.97
N ALA A 51 14.41 -5.24 -9.69
CA ALA A 51 13.02 -5.04 -9.28
C ALA A 51 12.03 -5.55 -10.33
N ILE A 52 12.28 -5.29 -11.62
CA ILE A 52 11.43 -5.78 -12.72
C ILE A 52 11.50 -7.30 -12.82
N GLU A 53 12.70 -7.88 -12.86
CA GLU A 53 12.86 -9.34 -12.94
C GLU A 53 12.16 -10.05 -11.77
N LEU A 54 12.26 -9.50 -10.56
CA LEU A 54 11.59 -10.04 -9.38
C LEU A 54 10.07 -9.89 -9.47
N GLY A 55 9.58 -8.70 -9.83
CA GLY A 55 8.14 -8.46 -9.95
C GLY A 55 7.49 -9.33 -11.02
N LEU A 56 8.14 -9.52 -12.17
CA LEU A 56 7.67 -10.43 -13.21
C LEU A 56 7.59 -11.88 -12.70
N LYS A 57 8.56 -12.33 -11.89
CA LYS A 57 8.51 -13.67 -11.26
C LYS A 57 7.36 -13.82 -10.27
N PHE A 58 7.02 -12.77 -9.53
CA PHE A 58 5.87 -12.81 -8.62
C PHE A 58 4.53 -12.82 -9.38
N LEU A 59 4.40 -12.06 -10.46
CA LEU A 59 3.20 -12.11 -11.31
C LEU A 59 2.97 -13.47 -11.99
N LEU A 60 3.99 -14.30 -12.16
CA LEU A 60 3.79 -15.69 -12.61
C LEU A 60 3.02 -16.53 -11.60
N LYS A 61 3.09 -16.19 -10.31
CA LYS A 61 2.40 -16.89 -9.23
C LYS A 61 1.04 -16.27 -8.94
N GLU A 62 1.01 -14.94 -8.87
CA GLU A 62 -0.19 -14.15 -8.57
C GLU A 62 -0.31 -12.99 -9.57
N PRO A 63 -0.95 -13.22 -10.74
CA PRO A 63 -0.98 -12.25 -11.84
C PRO A 63 -1.72 -10.95 -11.52
N ASN A 64 -2.58 -10.96 -10.50
CA ASN A 64 -3.44 -9.87 -10.07
C ASN A 64 -2.95 -9.20 -8.77
N ASP A 65 -1.74 -9.50 -8.29
CA ASP A 65 -1.15 -8.82 -7.12
C ASP A 65 -0.94 -7.33 -7.45
N THR A 66 -1.83 -6.50 -6.92
CA THR A 66 -1.81 -5.06 -7.16
C THR A 66 -0.56 -4.39 -6.60
N GLY A 67 -0.01 -4.88 -5.49
CA GLY A 67 1.24 -4.36 -4.92
C GLY A 67 2.43 -4.61 -5.85
N VAL A 68 2.52 -5.79 -6.45
CA VAL A 68 3.54 -6.10 -7.47
C VAL A 68 3.33 -5.27 -8.73
N LEU A 69 2.10 -5.14 -9.22
CA LEU A 69 1.77 -4.35 -10.42
C LEU A 69 2.16 -2.87 -10.25
N ILE A 70 1.88 -2.27 -9.08
CA ILE A 70 2.29 -0.89 -8.76
C ILE A 70 3.80 -0.73 -8.75
N ASN A 71 4.51 -1.68 -8.14
CA ASN A 71 5.96 -1.63 -8.12
C ASN A 71 6.56 -1.78 -9.53
N LEU A 72 6.01 -2.64 -10.38
CA LEU A 72 6.44 -2.75 -11.78
C LEU A 72 6.18 -1.46 -12.56
N MET A 73 4.98 -0.87 -12.41
CA MET A 73 4.64 0.44 -12.99
C MET A 73 5.71 1.50 -12.65
N ASP A 74 6.13 1.56 -11.38
CA ASP A 74 7.13 2.50 -10.90
C ASP A 74 8.56 2.15 -11.35
N ALA A 75 8.93 0.88 -11.33
CA ALA A 75 10.26 0.41 -11.75
C ALA A 75 10.52 0.72 -13.23
N TYR A 76 9.55 0.45 -14.10
CA TYR A 76 9.65 0.82 -15.52
C TYR A 76 9.75 2.34 -15.69
N PHE A 77 8.90 3.12 -15.01
CA PHE A 77 8.92 4.57 -15.15
C PHE A 77 10.23 5.21 -14.66
N LYS A 78 10.71 4.80 -13.48
CA LYS A 78 11.94 5.33 -12.86
C LYS A 78 13.20 4.82 -13.56
N GLY A 79 13.15 3.62 -14.14
CA GLY A 79 14.24 2.99 -14.89
C GLY A 79 14.38 3.43 -16.35
N LYS A 80 13.64 4.44 -16.80
CA LYS A 80 13.57 4.92 -18.19
C LYS A 80 14.91 5.19 -18.88
N GLU A 81 15.95 5.51 -18.12
CA GLU A 81 17.30 5.81 -18.64
C GLU A 81 18.15 4.54 -18.84
N ALA A 82 17.79 3.43 -18.18
CA ALA A 82 18.65 2.25 -18.03
C ALA A 82 18.07 0.95 -18.62
N ILE A 83 16.78 0.91 -18.94
CA ILE A 83 16.05 -0.33 -19.21
C ILE A 83 15.65 -0.43 -20.68
N THR A 84 14.65 0.32 -21.11
CA THR A 84 14.12 0.21 -22.48
C THR A 84 13.47 1.52 -22.94
N PRO A 85 13.44 1.79 -24.25
CA PRO A 85 12.71 2.94 -24.79
C PRO A 85 11.18 2.83 -24.64
N ASP A 86 10.64 1.62 -24.46
CA ASP A 86 9.19 1.36 -24.27
C ASP A 86 8.72 1.50 -22.81
N PHE A 87 9.53 2.11 -21.94
CA PHE A 87 9.23 2.25 -20.52
C PHE A 87 7.87 2.91 -20.22
N LEU A 88 7.43 3.86 -21.05
CA LEU A 88 6.11 4.49 -20.90
C LEU A 88 4.99 3.48 -21.16
N ALA A 89 5.06 2.74 -22.27
CA ALA A 89 4.09 1.72 -22.60
C ALA A 89 4.02 0.62 -21.52
N LYS A 90 5.18 0.17 -21.02
CA LYS A 90 5.24 -0.80 -19.91
C LYS A 90 4.67 -0.24 -18.61
N SER A 91 5.04 0.99 -18.25
CA SER A 91 4.49 1.66 -17.06
C SER A 91 2.97 1.84 -17.16
N SER A 92 2.46 2.28 -18.31
CA SER A 92 1.02 2.41 -18.58
C SER A 92 0.29 1.07 -18.52
N TYR A 93 0.89 0.00 -19.06
CA TYR A 93 0.33 -1.34 -18.99
C TYR A 93 0.14 -1.78 -17.53
N TYR A 94 1.16 -1.67 -16.69
CA TYR A 94 1.06 -2.08 -15.28
C TYR A 94 0.16 -1.15 -14.46
N ALA A 95 0.12 0.15 -14.76
CA ALA A 95 -0.85 1.06 -14.16
C ALA A 95 -2.29 0.64 -14.49
N LYS A 96 -2.58 0.33 -15.76
CA LYS A 96 -3.90 -0.18 -16.20
C LYS A 96 -4.25 -1.47 -15.46
N GLN A 97 -3.34 -2.43 -15.41
CA GLN A 97 -3.57 -3.71 -14.73
C GLN A 97 -3.83 -3.51 -13.23
N ALA A 98 -3.08 -2.64 -12.55
CA ALA A 98 -3.30 -2.36 -11.13
C ALA A 98 -4.72 -1.82 -10.89
N ILE A 99 -5.19 -0.87 -11.71
CA ILE A 99 -6.56 -0.34 -11.65
C ILE A 99 -7.58 -1.46 -11.87
N LEU A 100 -7.37 -2.28 -12.91
CA LEU A 100 -8.24 -3.41 -13.25
C LEU A 100 -8.44 -4.40 -12.10
N TYR A 101 -7.38 -4.65 -11.32
CA TYR A 101 -7.40 -5.58 -10.19
C TYR A 101 -7.67 -4.89 -8.84
N GLY A 102 -8.26 -3.69 -8.85
CA GLY A 102 -8.82 -3.07 -7.65
C GLY A 102 -7.88 -2.13 -6.90
N HIS A 103 -6.77 -1.70 -7.51
CA HIS A 103 -5.96 -0.62 -6.94
C HIS A 103 -6.57 0.75 -7.28
N ASN A 104 -7.52 1.18 -6.46
CA ASN A 104 -8.28 2.43 -6.61
C ASN A 104 -7.82 3.53 -5.63
N THR A 105 -6.51 3.66 -5.35
CA THR A 105 -6.02 4.69 -4.42
C THR A 105 -5.79 6.06 -5.08
N GLY A 106 -5.85 6.15 -6.41
CA GLY A 106 -5.50 7.34 -7.19
C GLY A 106 -4.06 7.35 -7.68
N TYR A 107 -3.16 6.51 -7.13
CA TYR A 107 -1.75 6.51 -7.53
C TYR A 107 -1.52 5.90 -8.93
N ALA A 108 -2.15 4.76 -9.22
CA ALA A 108 -2.05 4.10 -10.53
C ALA A 108 -2.71 4.94 -11.62
N GLU A 109 -3.88 5.47 -11.30
CA GLU A 109 -4.68 6.34 -12.14
C GLU A 109 -3.88 7.59 -12.51
N GLU A 110 -3.26 8.25 -11.53
CA GLU A 110 -2.48 9.46 -11.81
C GLU A 110 -1.25 9.16 -12.67
N ARG A 111 -0.59 8.01 -12.47
CA ARG A 111 0.50 7.58 -13.35
C ARG A 111 0.00 7.34 -14.77
N LEU A 112 -1.09 6.58 -14.92
CA LEU A 112 -1.68 6.25 -16.22
C LEU A 112 -2.07 7.53 -16.96
N ALA A 113 -2.76 8.45 -16.31
CA ALA A 113 -3.13 9.75 -16.85
C ALA A 113 -1.91 10.54 -17.35
N LYS A 114 -0.85 10.65 -16.53
CA LYS A 114 0.38 11.36 -16.91
C LYS A 114 1.07 10.71 -18.12
N ASN A 115 1.09 9.38 -18.19
CA ASN A 115 1.71 8.67 -19.30
C ASN A 115 0.90 8.84 -20.60
N LEU A 116 -0.43 8.67 -20.55
CA LEU A 116 -1.33 8.88 -21.69
C LEU A 116 -1.22 10.31 -22.23
N ASP A 117 -1.22 11.31 -21.34
CA ASP A 117 -1.05 12.71 -21.72
C ASP A 117 0.28 12.96 -22.43
N LYS A 118 1.36 12.35 -21.94
CA LYS A 118 2.71 12.46 -22.53
C LYS A 118 2.78 11.80 -23.91
N GLU A 119 2.03 10.73 -24.11
CA GLU A 119 1.90 10.04 -25.40
C GLU A 119 0.85 10.68 -26.31
N LYS A 120 0.14 11.73 -25.86
CA LYS A 120 -0.97 12.38 -26.58
C LYS A 120 -2.15 11.44 -26.86
N ARG A 121 -2.33 10.43 -26.02
CA ARG A 121 -3.46 9.50 -26.05
C ARG A 121 -4.65 10.11 -25.30
N TYR A 122 -5.22 11.16 -25.87
CA TYR A 122 -6.16 12.05 -25.20
C TYR A 122 -7.58 11.49 -25.14
N HIS A 123 -7.99 10.67 -26.12
CA HIS A 123 -9.28 9.97 -26.02
C HIS A 123 -9.23 8.92 -24.91
N GLN A 124 -8.12 8.19 -24.77
CA GLN A 124 -7.90 7.27 -23.65
C GLN A 124 -7.79 8.00 -22.31
N SER A 125 -7.10 9.15 -22.23
CA SER A 125 -7.13 9.99 -21.02
C SER A 125 -8.55 10.39 -20.64
N LEU A 126 -9.39 10.79 -21.61
CA LEU A 126 -10.79 11.15 -21.36
C LEU A 126 -11.61 9.95 -20.85
N GLN A 127 -11.41 8.75 -21.41
CA GLN A 127 -12.05 7.52 -20.91
C GLN A 127 -11.68 7.26 -19.44
N LEU A 128 -10.41 7.40 -19.05
CA LEU A 128 -9.97 7.26 -17.65
C LEU A 128 -10.65 8.29 -16.74
N TYR A 129 -10.78 9.54 -17.19
CA TYR A 129 -11.42 10.57 -16.37
C TYR A 129 -12.92 10.34 -16.22
N ASN A 130 -13.60 9.86 -17.27
CA ASN A 130 -15.01 9.49 -17.20
C ASN A 130 -15.24 8.27 -16.30
N LEU A 131 -14.31 7.30 -16.30
CA LEU A 131 -14.31 6.22 -15.31
C LEU A 131 -14.34 6.78 -13.88
N ILE A 132 -13.45 7.74 -13.59
CA ILE A 132 -13.29 8.29 -12.24
C ILE A 132 -14.44 9.22 -11.83
N LEU A 133 -14.92 10.06 -12.75
CA LEU A 133 -15.84 11.17 -12.44
C LEU A 133 -17.31 10.82 -12.67
N GLU A 134 -17.61 9.90 -13.59
CA GLU A 134 -18.96 9.69 -14.12
C GLU A 134 -19.45 8.24 -13.96
N THR A 135 -18.55 7.28 -13.77
CA THR A 135 -18.97 5.87 -13.64
C THR A 135 -19.52 5.60 -12.24
N LYS A 136 -20.82 5.28 -12.20
CA LYS A 136 -21.49 4.93 -10.96
C LYS A 136 -20.81 3.74 -10.27
N GLY A 137 -20.48 3.94 -8.99
CA GLY A 137 -19.83 2.93 -8.16
C GLY A 137 -18.31 3.09 -8.08
N PHE A 138 -17.71 3.86 -9.00
CA PHE A 138 -16.30 4.20 -8.86
C PHE A 138 -16.14 5.21 -7.72
N HIS A 139 -15.18 4.95 -6.86
CA HIS A 139 -14.64 5.91 -5.91
C HIS A 139 -13.23 5.49 -5.50
N PHE A 140 -12.43 6.44 -5.04
CA PHE A 140 -11.12 6.12 -4.49
C PHE A 140 -11.25 5.48 -3.11
N SER A 141 -10.32 4.58 -2.77
CA SER A 141 -10.32 3.95 -1.45
C SER A 141 -10.15 4.98 -0.34
N SER A 142 -10.59 4.62 0.87
CA SER A 142 -10.50 5.46 2.06
C SER A 142 -9.05 5.85 2.42
N GLN A 143 -8.08 5.03 1.99
CA GLN A 143 -6.63 5.24 2.17
C GLN A 143 -5.97 5.89 0.95
N GLY A 144 -6.74 6.27 -0.07
CA GLY A 144 -6.26 6.83 -1.31
C GLY A 144 -5.87 8.31 -1.24
N CYS A 145 -5.17 8.77 -2.27
CA CYS A 145 -4.81 10.17 -2.50
C CYS A 145 -5.55 10.81 -3.69
N GLY A 146 -6.51 10.10 -4.29
CA GLY A 146 -7.29 10.60 -5.42
C GLY A 146 -8.15 11.82 -5.07
N ASN A 147 -8.13 12.83 -5.93
CA ASN A 147 -8.87 14.09 -5.73
C ASN A 147 -9.70 14.45 -6.97
N CYS A 148 -11.03 14.34 -6.85
CA CYS A 148 -11.96 14.58 -7.97
C CYS A 148 -11.87 15.99 -8.58
N ILE A 149 -11.48 17.02 -7.81
CA ILE A 149 -11.28 18.38 -8.34
C ILE A 149 -10.11 18.39 -9.33
N ASN A 150 -9.01 17.73 -8.98
CA ASN A 150 -7.85 17.62 -9.88
C ASN A 150 -8.20 16.84 -11.15
N TRP A 151 -9.03 15.81 -11.04
CA TRP A 151 -9.51 15.03 -12.19
C TRP A 151 -10.41 15.84 -13.13
N ASN A 152 -11.31 16.67 -12.58
CA ASN A 152 -12.12 17.61 -13.39
C ASN A 152 -11.23 18.59 -14.16
N HIS A 153 -10.24 19.22 -13.50
CA HIS A 153 -9.31 20.13 -14.17
C HIS A 153 -8.51 19.43 -15.29
N ARG A 154 -8.08 18.18 -15.07
CA ARG A 154 -7.41 17.37 -16.10
C ARG A 154 -8.33 17.12 -17.29
N LYS A 155 -9.58 16.73 -17.05
CA LYS A 155 -10.60 16.53 -18.10
C LYS A 155 -10.79 17.78 -18.95
N GLU A 156 -10.99 18.94 -18.34
CA GLU A 156 -11.11 20.21 -19.06
C GLU A 156 -9.86 20.56 -19.87
N ALA A 157 -8.67 20.28 -19.33
CA ALA A 157 -7.41 20.55 -20.01
C ALA A 157 -7.18 19.65 -21.22
N ILE A 158 -7.62 18.38 -21.17
CA ILE A 158 -7.49 17.44 -22.29
C ILE A 158 -8.50 17.72 -23.40
N LEU A 159 -9.74 18.10 -23.07
CA LEU A 159 -10.74 18.49 -24.07
C LEU A 159 -10.25 19.65 -24.97
N LYS A 160 -9.43 20.56 -24.43
CA LYS A 160 -8.81 21.68 -25.17
C LYS A 160 -7.64 21.26 -26.08
N LYS A 161 -7.20 20.00 -26.02
CA LYS A 161 -6.03 19.46 -26.75
C LYS A 161 -6.41 18.34 -27.72
N MET A 162 -7.71 18.05 -27.88
CA MET A 162 -8.17 16.90 -28.65
C MET A 162 -7.76 16.96 -30.13
N ASP A 163 -7.55 18.17 -30.67
CA ASP A 163 -6.99 18.41 -32.01
C ASP A 163 -5.58 17.82 -32.22
N LYS A 164 -4.87 17.50 -31.13
CA LYS A 164 -3.50 16.95 -31.13
C LYS A 164 -3.46 15.48 -30.70
N ALA A 165 -4.61 14.84 -30.55
CA ALA A 165 -4.71 13.44 -30.18
C ALA A 165 -4.03 12.56 -31.25
N ILE A 166 -3.28 11.55 -30.80
CA ILE A 166 -2.76 10.50 -31.70
C ILE A 166 -3.65 9.26 -31.71
N ASP A 167 -4.56 9.18 -30.74
CA ASP A 167 -5.59 8.16 -30.61
C ASP A 167 -6.96 8.73 -31.01
N SER A 168 -7.97 7.87 -30.96
CA SER A 168 -9.35 8.15 -31.33
C SER A 168 -10.32 7.56 -30.30
N GLU A 169 -11.61 7.81 -30.49
CA GLU A 169 -12.66 7.22 -29.64
C GLU A 169 -12.72 5.69 -29.73
N ASP A 170 -12.21 5.12 -30.83
CA ASP A 170 -12.14 3.66 -31.05
C ASP A 170 -10.98 3.01 -30.28
N ASP A 171 -10.01 3.79 -29.80
CA ASP A 171 -8.89 3.30 -28.99
C ASP A 171 -9.36 3.09 -27.54
N ILE A 172 -9.97 1.94 -27.28
CA ILE A 172 -10.55 1.62 -25.97
C ILE A 172 -9.46 1.42 -24.90
N LEU A 173 -9.53 2.20 -23.82
CA LEU A 173 -8.66 2.06 -22.66
C LEU A 173 -9.12 0.93 -21.74
N PHE A 174 -10.41 0.91 -21.38
CA PHE A 174 -11.04 -0.16 -20.60
C PHE A 174 -12.29 -0.65 -21.33
N THR A 175 -12.42 -1.97 -21.51
CA THR A 175 -13.65 -2.55 -22.05
C THR A 175 -14.79 -2.44 -21.04
N SER A 176 -16.03 -2.63 -21.48
CA SER A 176 -17.19 -2.64 -20.57
C SER A 176 -17.06 -3.72 -19.49
N ASP A 177 -16.53 -4.89 -19.82
CA ASP A 177 -16.30 -5.98 -18.86
C ASP A 177 -15.20 -5.61 -17.85
N GLU A 178 -14.12 -4.97 -18.31
CA GLU A 178 -13.06 -4.46 -17.43
C GLU A 178 -13.60 -3.40 -16.47
N ILE A 179 -14.50 -2.52 -16.92
CA ILE A 179 -15.15 -1.53 -16.05
C ILE A 179 -16.00 -2.23 -14.99
N VAL A 180 -16.81 -3.23 -15.36
CA VAL A 180 -17.60 -4.02 -14.40
C VAL A 180 -16.70 -4.68 -13.36
N GLN A 181 -15.57 -5.24 -13.77
CA GLN A 181 -14.58 -5.84 -12.88
C GLN A 181 -13.97 -4.81 -11.91
N ILE A 182 -13.62 -3.61 -12.39
CA ILE A 182 -13.11 -2.53 -11.53
C ILE A 182 -14.14 -2.18 -10.45
N ILE A 183 -15.40 -1.96 -10.84
CA ILE A 183 -16.47 -1.61 -9.90
C ILE A 183 -16.72 -2.74 -8.90
N GLN A 184 -16.66 -4.00 -9.33
CA GLN A 184 -16.82 -5.13 -8.42
C GLN A 184 -15.66 -5.21 -7.41
N SER A 185 -14.42 -5.00 -7.86
CA SER A 185 -13.24 -5.02 -7.00
C SER A 185 -13.31 -3.93 -5.92
N ILE A 186 -13.80 -2.74 -6.27
CA ILE A 186 -14.03 -1.65 -5.31
C ILE A 186 -15.04 -2.09 -4.23
N LYS A 187 -16.19 -2.63 -4.64
CA LYS A 187 -17.21 -3.11 -3.69
C LYS A 187 -16.69 -4.22 -2.77
N ASP A 188 -15.89 -5.13 -3.31
CA ASP A 188 -15.32 -6.22 -2.53
C ASP A 188 -14.32 -5.69 -1.50
N ASN A 189 -13.53 -4.68 -1.86
CA ASN A 189 -12.63 -3.99 -0.94
C ASN A 189 -13.40 -3.22 0.14
N ASP A 190 -14.46 -2.49 -0.20
CA ASP A 190 -15.31 -1.79 0.78
C ASP A 190 -15.92 -2.75 1.80
N ASN A 191 -16.38 -3.91 1.33
CA ASN A 191 -16.94 -4.94 2.19
C ASN A 191 -15.87 -5.51 3.14
N LYS A 192 -14.65 -5.75 2.64
CA LYS A 192 -13.52 -6.18 3.47
C LYS A 192 -13.16 -5.13 4.51
N GLU A 193 -13.03 -3.86 4.11
CA GLU A 193 -12.74 -2.75 5.02
C GLU A 193 -13.82 -2.62 6.11
N LYS A 194 -15.10 -2.75 5.73
CA LYS A 194 -16.22 -2.70 6.68
C LYS A 194 -16.17 -3.86 7.67
N ILE A 195 -15.97 -5.09 7.21
CA ILE A 195 -15.88 -6.28 8.07
C ILE A 195 -14.68 -6.13 9.03
N GLN A 196 -13.54 -5.66 8.53
CA GLN A 196 -12.35 -5.45 9.35
C GLN A 196 -12.59 -4.37 10.40
N LYS A 197 -13.24 -3.27 10.03
CA LYS A 197 -13.60 -2.19 10.96
C LYS A 197 -14.54 -2.70 12.06
N GLU A 198 -15.62 -3.39 11.70
CA GLU A 198 -16.56 -3.96 12.67
C GLU A 198 -15.88 -4.95 13.63
N ARG A 199 -14.90 -5.71 13.14
CA ARG A 199 -14.08 -6.61 13.97
C ARG A 199 -13.17 -5.81 14.92
N ASN A 200 -12.46 -4.81 14.42
CA ASN A 200 -11.56 -3.97 15.21
C ASN A 200 -12.32 -3.21 16.30
N ASP A 201 -13.50 -2.67 15.97
CA ASP A 201 -14.37 -1.96 16.93
C ASP A 201 -14.83 -2.91 18.07
N ARG A 202 -15.18 -4.16 17.75
CA ARG A 202 -15.54 -5.17 18.76
C ARG A 202 -14.37 -5.53 19.68
N ILE A 203 -13.20 -5.80 19.10
CA ILE A 203 -11.99 -6.11 19.90
C ILE A 203 -11.64 -4.93 20.81
N THR A 204 -11.73 -3.71 20.29
CA THR A 204 -11.47 -2.49 21.06
C THR A 204 -12.42 -2.36 22.25
N ALA A 205 -13.73 -2.56 22.04
CA ALA A 205 -14.71 -2.54 23.13
C ALA A 205 -14.48 -3.66 24.17
N GLU A 206 -14.03 -4.84 23.75
CA GLU A 206 -13.68 -5.92 24.67
C GLU A 206 -12.43 -5.62 25.51
N ILE A 207 -11.43 -4.96 24.92
CA ILE A 207 -10.24 -4.48 25.62
C ILE A 207 -10.62 -3.41 26.64
N GLU A 208 -11.43 -2.43 26.26
CA GLU A 208 -11.92 -1.38 27.16
C GLU A 208 -12.64 -1.98 28.37
N LYS A 209 -13.52 -2.97 28.15
CA LYS A 209 -14.18 -3.68 29.24
C LYS A 209 -13.23 -4.49 30.12
N ALA A 210 -12.25 -5.19 29.54
CA ALA A 210 -11.28 -5.97 30.30
C ALA A 210 -10.36 -5.08 31.17
N LEU A 211 -10.06 -3.86 30.69
CA LEU A 211 -9.31 -2.85 31.45
C LEU A 211 -10.09 -2.34 32.67
N GLU A 212 -11.41 -2.24 32.59
CA GLU A 212 -12.28 -1.90 33.72
C GLU A 212 -12.34 -3.03 34.77
N ASP A 213 -12.28 -4.29 34.31
CA ASP A 213 -12.39 -5.47 35.17
C ASP A 213 -11.05 -5.91 35.82
N THR A 214 -9.91 -5.26 35.52
CA THR A 214 -8.53 -5.64 35.97
C THR A 214 -8.12 -7.09 35.63
N ASP A 215 -8.66 -7.66 34.55
CA ASP A 215 -8.36 -9.02 34.09
C ASP A 215 -7.18 -9.01 33.10
N ILE A 216 -5.96 -9.12 33.65
CA ILE A 216 -4.69 -9.00 32.91
C ILE A 216 -4.49 -10.14 31.89
N GLU A 217 -4.86 -11.38 32.21
CA GLU A 217 -4.71 -12.52 31.29
C GLU A 217 -5.61 -12.38 30.06
N ARG A 218 -6.83 -11.87 30.27
CA ARG A 218 -7.74 -11.58 29.16
C ARG A 218 -7.22 -10.45 28.27
N TRP A 219 -6.54 -9.46 28.86
CA TRP A 219 -5.93 -8.35 28.14
C TRP A 219 -4.81 -8.82 27.19
N GLU A 220 -3.89 -9.66 27.68
CA GLU A 220 -2.76 -10.16 26.89
C GLU A 220 -3.21 -11.00 25.68
N LYS A 221 -4.28 -11.79 25.85
CA LYS A 221 -4.87 -12.55 24.76
C LYS A 221 -5.47 -11.67 23.67
N LEU A 222 -6.28 -10.68 24.05
CA LEU A 222 -6.91 -9.74 23.10
C LEU A 222 -5.86 -8.88 22.37
N PHE A 223 -4.81 -8.45 23.06
CA PHE A 223 -3.72 -7.68 22.46
C PHE A 223 -2.93 -8.49 21.42
N THR A 224 -2.71 -9.77 21.70
CA THR A 224 -2.05 -10.71 20.77
C THR A 224 -2.93 -10.99 19.54
N GLU A 225 -4.25 -11.14 19.73
CA GLU A 225 -5.21 -11.24 18.62
C GLU A 225 -5.23 -9.98 17.75
N LEU A 226 -4.96 -8.79 18.31
CA LEU A 226 -4.85 -7.54 17.55
C LEU A 226 -3.54 -7.47 16.75
N HIS A 227 -2.41 -7.88 17.35
CA HIS A 227 -1.09 -7.85 16.70
C HIS A 227 -0.91 -8.90 15.61
N ASN A 228 -1.47 -10.10 15.78
CA ASN A 228 -1.31 -11.19 14.82
C ASN A 228 -2.19 -11.04 13.56
N ASN A 229 -2.96 -9.95 13.42
CA ASN A 229 -3.91 -9.75 12.32
C ASN A 229 -3.66 -8.47 11.52
N ILE A 230 -2.41 -7.97 11.49
CA ILE A 230 -1.97 -6.88 10.60
C ILE A 230 -1.62 -7.40 9.18
N ASP A 231 -1.77 -8.70 8.90
CA ASP A 231 -1.54 -9.32 7.57
C ASP A 231 -2.81 -9.38 6.69
#